data_AF-A0A9P6QYY7-F1
#
_entry.id   AF-A0A9P6QYY7-F1
#
_cell.length_a   1.000
_cell.length_b   1.000
_cell.length_c   1.000
_cell.angle_alpha   90.00
_cell.angle_beta   90.00
_cell.angle_gamma   90.00
#
_symmetry.space_group_name_H-M   'P 1'
#
loop_
_entity.id
_entity.type
_entity.pdbx_description
1 polymer ?
#
loop_
_entity_poly.entity_id
_entity_poly.type
_entity_poly.pdbx_seq_one_letter_code
_entity_poly.pdbx_strand_id
1 'polypeptide(L)'
;MAPAIFFLRLWMAIIVLVNLVIVIIQHAWVIRMNNEYYRSIPDRNEYFESSLYEYTWADYAVIISSVVLLPAYLYSIWGKKSLVSNKYARAVLMLLPALFLIGVQLRQVDLIIQSAKFINEYRPEQLGKYNPFSCADSFTPVNGKCGVTMSYIFIPAIVGFFVIIEVAVTLFRGPLHPAKAATF
;
A
#
# COMPACT_ATOMS: atom_id res chain seq x y z
N MET A 1 -25.65 -11.37 -8.98
CA MET A 1 -24.18 -11.59 -9.01
C MET A 1 -23.94 -13.01 -8.53
N ALA A 2 -23.06 -13.81 -9.15
CA ALA A 2 -22.78 -15.15 -8.63
C ALA A 2 -22.15 -15.05 -7.22
N PRO A 3 -22.55 -15.91 -6.26
CA PRO A 3 -22.17 -15.79 -4.86
C PRO A 3 -20.65 -15.77 -4.65
N ALA A 4 -19.90 -16.60 -5.39
CA ALA A 4 -18.45 -16.66 -5.32
C ALA A 4 -17.74 -15.33 -5.65
N ILE A 5 -18.29 -14.54 -6.58
CA ILE A 5 -17.70 -13.24 -6.98
C ILE A 5 -18.06 -12.15 -5.97
N PHE A 6 -19.24 -12.23 -5.36
CA PHE A 6 -19.60 -11.33 -4.26
C PHE A 6 -18.65 -11.53 -3.07
N PHE A 7 -18.40 -12.78 -2.67
CA PHE A 7 -17.43 -13.08 -1.62
C PHE A 7 -16.02 -12.61 -1.97
N LEU A 8 -15.56 -12.83 -3.22
CA LEU A 8 -14.26 -12.33 -3.67
C LEU A 8 -14.16 -10.80 -3.55
N ARG A 9 -15.18 -10.06 -3.99
CA ARG A 9 -15.22 -8.59 -3.92
C ARG A 9 -15.30 -8.07 -2.49
N LEU A 10 -16.04 -8.76 -1.62
CA LEU A 10 -16.11 -8.45 -0.20
C LEU A 10 -14.75 -8.64 0.48
N TRP A 11 -14.07 -9.75 0.20
CA TRP A 11 -12.71 -10.00 0.67
C TRP A 11 -11.72 -8.94 0.19
N MET A 12 -11.79 -8.56 -1.09
CA MET A 12 -10.96 -7.48 -1.62
C MET A 12 -11.24 -6.14 -0.94
N ALA A 13 -12.51 -5.83 -0.66
CA ALA A 13 -12.87 -4.61 0.07
C ALA A 13 -12.27 -4.60 1.48
N ILE A 14 -12.26 -5.74 2.19
CA ILE A 14 -11.63 -5.87 3.51
C ILE A 14 -10.12 -5.67 3.41
N ILE A 15 -9.46 -6.32 2.45
CA ILE A 15 -8.00 -6.21 2.23
C ILE A 15 -7.59 -4.77 1.93
N VAL A 16 -8.34 -4.10 1.04
CA VAL A 16 -8.08 -2.70 0.67
C VAL A 16 -8.39 -1.74 1.83
N LEU A 17 -9.39 -2.04 2.67
CA LEU A 17 -9.67 -1.29 3.89
C LEU A 17 -8.51 -1.39 4.88
N VAL A 18 -8.02 -2.60 5.15
CA VAL A 18 -6.86 -2.82 6.03
C VAL A 18 -5.63 -2.08 5.51
N ASN A 19 -5.38 -2.14 4.20
CA ASN A 19 -4.32 -1.36 3.56
C ASN A 19 -4.48 0.15 3.79
N LEU A 20 -5.69 0.69 3.58
CA LEU A 20 -5.94 2.11 3.80
C LEU A 20 -5.72 2.50 5.27
N VAL A 21 -6.13 1.67 6.23
CA VAL A 21 -5.89 1.90 7.65
C VAL A 21 -4.40 1.96 7.95
N ILE A 22 -3.60 1.04 7.40
CA ILE A 22 -2.14 1.04 7.59
C ILE A 22 -1.50 2.30 7.00
N VAL A 23 -1.92 2.70 5.79
CA VAL A 23 -1.46 3.95 5.15
C VAL A 23 -1.80 5.16 6.04
N ILE A 24 -3.02 5.22 6.59
CA ILE A 24 -3.41 6.30 7.51
C ILE A 24 -2.54 6.29 8.77
N ILE A 25 -2.33 5.14 9.41
CA ILE A 25 -1.52 5.06 10.63
C ILE A 25 -0.06 5.45 10.34
N GLN A 26 0.51 5.01 9.22
CA GLN A 26 1.86 5.39 8.82
C GLN A 26 1.98 6.92 8.69
N HIS A 27 1.08 7.53 7.94
CA HIS A 27 1.17 8.96 7.62
C HIS A 27 0.73 9.87 8.77
N ALA A 28 -0.32 9.50 9.51
CA ALA A 28 -0.85 10.32 10.60
C ALA A 28 -0.09 10.15 11.93
N TRP A 29 0.45 8.96 12.20
CA TRP A 29 1.05 8.63 13.49
C TRP A 29 2.56 8.42 13.39
N VAL A 30 3.05 7.53 12.52
CA VAL A 30 4.49 7.20 12.45
C VAL A 30 5.33 8.38 11.98
N ILE A 31 4.92 9.06 10.92
CA ILE A 31 5.65 10.24 10.40
C ILE A 31 5.63 11.38 11.41
N ARG A 32 4.48 11.61 12.06
CA ARG A 32 4.36 12.64 13.09
C ARG A 32 5.30 12.37 14.26
N MET A 33 5.31 11.14 14.77
CA MET A 33 6.23 10.70 15.82
C MET A 33 7.70 10.89 15.43
N ASN A 34 8.06 10.58 14.19
CA ASN A 34 9.42 10.83 13.67
C ASN A 34 9.77 12.32 13.72
N ASN A 35 8.90 13.16 13.18
CA ASN A 35 9.14 14.60 13.13
C ASN A 35 9.20 15.23 14.53
N GLU A 36 8.36 14.79 15.47
CA GLU A 36 8.41 15.22 16.87
C GLU A 36 9.71 14.77 17.56
N TYR A 37 10.15 13.53 17.32
CA TYR A 37 11.42 13.01 17.84
C TYR A 37 12.61 13.85 17.34
N TYR A 38 12.72 14.07 16.03
CA TYR A 38 13.81 14.88 15.46
C TYR A 38 13.77 16.33 15.95
N ARG A 39 12.57 16.88 16.21
CA ARG A 39 12.45 18.23 16.77
C ARG A 39 12.94 18.35 18.21
N SER A 40 12.90 17.26 18.97
CA SER A 40 13.24 17.22 20.40
C SER A 40 14.73 17.08 20.72
N ILE A 41 15.58 16.83 19.72
CA ILE A 41 17.04 16.70 19.90
C ILE A 41 17.65 18.10 20.08
N PRO A 42 18.24 18.42 21.25
CA PRO A 42 18.97 19.67 21.45
C PRO A 42 20.29 19.64 20.67
N ASP A 43 20.72 20.78 20.13
CA ASP A 43 21.81 20.95 19.14
C ASP A 43 21.47 20.50 17.70
N ARG A 44 20.40 21.10 17.12
CA ARG A 44 20.20 21.04 15.67
C ARG A 44 21.30 21.84 14.97
N ASN A 45 22.28 21.15 14.42
CA ASN A 45 22.98 21.66 13.25
C ASN A 45 21.96 21.83 12.11
N GLU A 46 22.14 22.80 11.21
CA GLU A 46 21.26 23.05 10.04
C GLU A 46 20.94 21.77 9.23
N TYR A 47 21.85 20.78 9.25
CA TYR A 47 21.67 19.44 8.68
C TYR A 47 20.47 18.64 9.23
N PHE A 48 20.01 18.93 10.46
CA PHE A 48 18.85 18.25 11.07
C PHE A 48 17.51 18.97 10.80
N GLU A 49 17.49 20.24 10.39
CA GLU A 49 16.24 20.86 9.95
C GLU A 49 15.77 20.29 8.60
N SER A 50 16.68 19.94 7.71
CA SER A 50 16.39 19.18 6.48
C SER A 50 16.01 17.71 6.72
N SER A 51 15.99 17.24 7.98
CA SER A 51 15.62 15.85 8.33
C SER A 51 14.14 15.66 8.67
N LEU A 52 13.34 16.73 8.63
CA LEU A 52 11.89 16.63 8.71
C LEU A 52 11.36 15.86 7.49
N TYR A 53 10.45 14.93 7.72
CA TYR A 53 9.89 14.11 6.64
C TYR A 53 9.14 14.99 5.63
N GLU A 54 9.61 14.97 4.39
CA GLU A 54 8.95 15.57 3.24
C GLU A 54 8.20 14.49 2.45
N TYR A 55 6.95 14.78 2.10
CA TYR A 55 6.16 13.86 1.29
C TYR A 55 6.77 13.74 -0.11
N THR A 56 7.11 12.52 -0.46
CA THR A 56 7.62 12.20 -1.81
C THR A 56 6.46 11.89 -2.76
N TRP A 57 6.74 11.95 -4.06
CA TRP A 57 5.76 11.53 -5.07
C TRP A 57 5.30 10.07 -4.86
N ALA A 58 6.16 9.22 -4.31
CA ALA A 58 5.87 7.83 -3.99
C ALA A 58 4.80 7.72 -2.89
N ASP A 59 4.87 8.58 -1.87
CA ASP A 59 3.87 8.64 -0.79
C ASP A 59 2.51 9.01 -1.34
N TYR A 60 2.45 10.04 -2.18
CA TYR A 60 1.22 10.45 -2.85
C TYR A 60 0.67 9.34 -3.75
N ALA A 61 1.52 8.63 -4.49
CA ALA A 61 1.11 7.52 -5.33
C ALA A 61 0.45 6.39 -4.50
N VAL A 62 1.01 6.04 -3.34
CA VAL A 62 0.45 5.02 -2.45
C VAL A 62 -0.85 5.49 -1.80
N ILE A 63 -0.91 6.73 -1.32
CA ILE A 63 -2.12 7.30 -0.72
C ILE A 63 -3.26 7.34 -1.74
N ILE A 64 -3.03 7.94 -2.91
CA ILE A 64 -4.05 8.09 -3.95
C ILE A 64 -4.53 6.72 -4.43
N SER A 65 -3.62 5.78 -4.69
CA SER A 65 -3.99 4.43 -5.15
C SER A 65 -4.84 3.71 -4.10
N SER A 66 -4.49 3.83 -2.82
CA SER A 66 -5.25 3.22 -1.73
C SER A 66 -6.64 3.84 -1.57
N VAL A 67 -6.74 5.17 -1.68
CA VAL A 67 -8.00 5.92 -1.58
C VAL A 67 -8.90 5.67 -2.80
N VAL A 68 -8.34 5.45 -4.00
CA VAL A 68 -9.14 5.16 -5.21
C VAL A 68 -9.68 3.73 -5.19
N LEU A 69 -8.89 2.76 -4.71
CA LEU A 69 -9.29 1.35 -4.69
C LEU A 69 -10.47 1.08 -3.74
N LEU A 70 -10.53 1.71 -2.56
CA LEU A 70 -11.57 1.41 -1.58
C LEU A 70 -13.00 1.77 -2.07
N PRO A 71 -13.29 3.01 -2.53
CA PRO A 71 -14.57 3.37 -3.12
C PRO A 71 -14.87 2.53 -4.36
N ALA A 72 -13.87 2.17 -5.17
CA ALA A 72 -14.08 1.31 -6.33
C ALA A 72 -14.60 -0.09 -5.93
N TYR A 73 -14.07 -0.69 -4.87
CA TYR A 73 -14.55 -1.96 -4.35
C TYR A 73 -15.89 -1.83 -3.61
N LEU A 74 -16.12 -0.79 -2.81
CA LEU A 74 -17.43 -0.54 -2.17
C LEU A 74 -18.53 -0.34 -3.22
N TYR A 75 -18.26 0.45 -4.26
CA TYR A 75 -19.20 0.63 -5.36
C TYR A 75 -19.42 -0.67 -6.14
N SER A 76 -18.40 -1.52 -6.28
CA SER A 76 -18.52 -2.83 -6.92
C SER A 76 -19.48 -3.79 -6.18
N ILE A 77 -19.71 -3.58 -4.88
CA ILE A 77 -20.59 -4.37 -4.02
C ILE A 77 -22.00 -3.77 -3.96
N TRP A 78 -22.12 -2.45 -3.76
CA TRP A 78 -23.41 -1.76 -3.57
C TRP A 78 -24.00 -1.11 -4.83
N GLY A 79 -23.18 -0.92 -5.87
CA GLY A 79 -23.58 -0.27 -7.11
C GLY A 79 -24.61 -1.09 -7.87
N LYS A 80 -25.81 -0.53 -8.05
CA LYS A 80 -26.89 -1.13 -8.86
C LYS A 80 -26.63 -1.11 -10.37
N LYS A 81 -25.64 -0.31 -10.84
CA LYS A 81 -25.21 -0.20 -12.24
C LYS A 81 -23.68 -0.20 -12.31
N SER A 82 -23.12 -0.69 -13.42
CA SER A 82 -21.68 -0.59 -13.67
C SER A 82 -21.30 0.88 -13.85
N LEU A 83 -20.31 1.36 -13.09
CA LEU A 83 -19.76 2.73 -13.19
C LEU A 83 -19.17 3.00 -14.58
N VAL A 84 -18.62 1.95 -15.20
CA VAL A 84 -18.10 1.97 -16.57
C VAL A 84 -18.72 0.81 -17.33
N SER A 85 -19.41 1.10 -18.44
CA SER A 85 -20.08 0.06 -19.24
C SER A 85 -19.08 -0.91 -19.89
N ASN A 86 -17.87 -0.42 -20.21
CA ASN A 86 -16.82 -1.22 -20.82
C ASN A 86 -15.99 -1.99 -19.77
N LYS A 87 -16.03 -3.32 -19.83
CA LYS A 87 -15.29 -4.23 -18.95
C LYS A 87 -13.77 -3.99 -18.97
N TYR A 88 -13.20 -3.62 -20.12
CA TYR A 88 -11.76 -3.37 -20.25
C TYR A 88 -11.35 -2.06 -19.60
N ALA A 89 -12.15 -1.00 -19.78
CA ALA A 89 -11.88 0.28 -19.14
C ALA A 89 -11.96 0.17 -17.61
N ARG A 90 -12.92 -0.60 -17.09
CA ARG A 90 -12.99 -0.92 -15.66
C ARG A 90 -11.75 -1.68 -15.17
N ALA A 91 -11.31 -2.69 -15.92
CA ALA A 91 -10.12 -3.46 -15.58
C ALA A 91 -8.88 -2.56 -15.53
N VAL A 92 -8.66 -1.69 -16.54
CA VAL A 92 -7.55 -0.74 -16.58
C VAL A 92 -7.58 0.24 -15.40
N LEU A 93 -8.76 0.75 -15.02
CA LEU A 93 -8.91 1.65 -13.88
C LEU A 93 -8.57 0.99 -12.54
N MET A 94 -8.70 -0.33 -12.41
CA MET A 94 -8.29 -1.09 -11.22
C MET A 94 -6.82 -1.53 -11.30
N LEU A 95 -6.33 -1.84 -12.50
CA LEU A 95 -4.96 -2.29 -12.74
C LEU A 95 -3.94 -1.17 -12.53
N LEU A 96 -4.24 0.05 -12.96
CA LEU A 96 -3.36 1.21 -12.79
C LEU A 96 -2.95 1.43 -11.32
N PRO A 97 -3.88 1.67 -10.38
CA PRO A 97 -3.52 1.87 -8.97
C PRO A 97 -2.83 0.63 -8.38
N ALA A 98 -3.20 -0.58 -8.79
CA ALA A 98 -2.53 -1.81 -8.33
C ALA A 98 -1.07 -1.89 -8.79
N LEU A 99 -0.77 -1.54 -10.04
CA LEU A 99 0.59 -1.49 -10.58
C LEU A 99 1.41 -0.39 -9.90
N PHE A 100 0.81 0.76 -9.60
CA PHE A 100 1.46 1.81 -8.82
C PHE A 100 1.85 1.32 -7.42
N LEU A 101 0.93 0.64 -6.72
CA LEU A 101 1.23 0.07 -5.39
C LEU A 101 2.39 -0.92 -5.46
N ILE A 102 2.40 -1.85 -6.42
CA ILE A 102 3.49 -2.84 -6.55
C ILE A 102 4.80 -2.14 -6.93
N GLY A 103 4.78 -1.29 -7.96
CA GLY A 103 5.99 -0.66 -8.49
C GLY A 103 6.68 0.26 -7.48
N VAL A 104 5.91 1.06 -6.75
CA VAL A 104 6.45 1.94 -5.70
C VAL A 104 7.01 1.13 -4.55
N GLN A 105 6.28 0.11 -4.07
CA GLN A 105 6.74 -0.68 -2.93
C GLN A 105 7.95 -1.57 -3.25
N LEU A 106 8.03 -2.14 -4.46
CA LEU A 106 9.22 -2.89 -4.87
C LEU A 106 10.46 -1.99 -4.95
N ARG A 107 10.30 -0.76 -5.47
CA ARG A 107 11.39 0.23 -5.45
C ARG A 107 11.79 0.60 -4.02
N GLN A 108 10.82 0.73 -3.12
CA GLN A 108 11.08 1.03 -1.71
C GLN A 108 11.86 -0.12 -1.04
N VAL A 109 11.48 -1.37 -1.30
CA VAL A 109 12.20 -2.56 -0.81
C VAL A 109 13.63 -2.59 -1.33
N ASP A 110 13.84 -2.33 -2.63
CA ASP A 110 15.18 -2.28 -3.22
C ASP A 110 16.06 -1.20 -2.59
N LEU A 111 15.53 0.02 -2.41
CA LEU A 111 16.23 1.10 -1.74
C LEU A 111 16.60 0.77 -0.27
N ILE A 112 15.69 0.09 0.45
CA ILE A 112 15.95 -0.37 1.83
C ILE A 112 17.05 -1.44 1.86
N ILE A 113 17.07 -2.36 0.90
CA ILE A 113 18.12 -3.38 0.81
C ILE A 113 19.47 -2.74 0.48
N GLN A 114 19.49 -1.79 -0.47
CA GLN A 114 20.71 -1.07 -0.84
C GLN A 114 21.27 -0.26 0.32
N SER A 115 20.41 0.45 1.07
CA SER A 115 20.85 1.21 2.24
C SER A 115 21.35 0.31 3.36
N ALA A 116 20.70 -0.84 3.60
CA ALA A 116 21.15 -1.82 4.57
C ALA A 116 22.51 -2.42 4.20
N LYS A 117 22.74 -2.74 2.92
CA LYS A 117 24.05 -3.20 2.43
C LYS A 117 25.11 -2.14 2.66
N PHE A 118 24.83 -0.90 2.30
CA PHE A 118 25.77 0.21 2.50
C PHE A 118 26.14 0.39 3.98
N ILE A 119 25.17 0.34 4.89
CA ILE A 119 25.44 0.46 6.34
C ILE A 119 26.28 -0.73 6.83
N ASN A 120 25.94 -1.95 6.43
CA ASN A 120 26.64 -3.16 6.86
C ASN A 120 28.07 -3.27 6.30
N GLU A 121 28.31 -2.82 5.07
CA GLU A 121 29.62 -2.87 4.42
C GLU A 121 30.54 -1.74 4.90
N TYR A 122 30.02 -0.53 5.09
CA TYR A 122 30.83 0.67 5.34
C TYR A 122 30.82 1.15 6.80
N ARG A 123 29.92 0.64 7.66
CA ARG A 123 29.87 0.97 9.11
C ARG A 123 29.59 -0.25 10.01
N PRO A 124 30.36 -1.35 9.90
CA PRO A 124 30.11 -2.58 10.67
C PRO A 124 30.29 -2.41 12.18
N GLU A 125 31.10 -1.46 12.64
CA GLU A 125 31.54 -1.38 14.06
C GLU A 125 30.57 -0.63 15.00
N GLN A 126 29.62 0.16 14.49
CA GLN A 126 28.80 1.03 15.35
C GLN A 126 27.39 0.50 15.65
N LEU A 127 26.86 -0.47 14.89
CA LEU A 127 25.43 -0.86 14.95
C LEU A 127 25.17 -2.38 14.95
N GLY A 128 26.20 -3.22 14.81
CA GLY A 128 26.01 -4.66 14.54
C GLY A 128 25.42 -4.92 13.15
N LYS A 129 25.13 -6.18 12.80
CA LYS A 129 24.47 -6.50 11.53
C LYS A 129 23.07 -5.89 11.50
N TYR A 130 22.89 -4.83 10.73
CA TYR A 130 21.60 -4.19 10.50
C TYR A 130 20.73 -5.07 9.62
N ASN A 131 19.60 -5.54 10.15
CA ASN A 131 18.64 -6.34 9.43
C ASN A 131 17.41 -5.47 9.07
N PRO A 132 17.24 -5.06 7.79
CA PRO A 132 16.30 -4.01 7.41
C PRO A 132 14.83 -4.34 7.64
N PHE A 133 14.48 -5.63 7.76
CA PHE A 133 13.10 -6.10 7.90
C PHE A 133 12.84 -6.78 9.25
N SER A 134 13.75 -6.64 10.21
CA SER A 134 13.59 -7.19 11.56
C SER A 134 13.15 -6.10 12.53
N CYS A 135 12.10 -6.39 13.30
CA CYS A 135 11.71 -5.59 14.46
C CYS A 135 12.15 -6.25 15.78
N ALA A 136 12.98 -7.30 15.72
CA ALA A 136 13.31 -8.13 16.89
C ALA A 136 14.28 -7.44 17.86
N ASP A 137 15.13 -6.53 17.39
CA ASP A 137 16.22 -5.94 18.18
C ASP A 137 15.81 -4.65 18.92
N SER A 138 14.56 -4.21 18.79
CA SER A 138 14.06 -2.99 19.42
C SER A 138 13.31 -3.27 20.74
N PHE A 139 14.01 -3.29 21.87
CA PHE A 139 13.44 -3.51 23.22
C PHE A 139 12.60 -2.34 23.80
N THR A 140 11.95 -1.52 22.97
CA THR A 140 11.21 -0.30 23.37
C THR A 140 9.90 -0.14 22.56
N PRO A 141 8.99 0.81 22.89
CA PRO A 141 7.75 1.11 22.12
C PRO A 141 7.93 1.32 20.59
N VAL A 142 9.16 1.33 20.13
CA VAL A 142 9.62 1.22 18.73
C VAL A 142 9.05 -0.01 18.00
N ASN A 143 8.62 -1.08 18.70
CA ASN A 143 8.01 -2.27 18.07
C ASN A 143 6.72 -1.98 17.31
N GLY A 144 5.83 -1.13 17.84
CA GLY A 144 4.59 -0.76 17.15
C GLY A 144 4.87 0.04 15.88
N LYS A 145 5.80 0.99 15.97
CA LYS A 145 6.25 1.81 14.83
C LYS A 145 6.92 0.97 13.75
N CYS A 146 7.80 0.04 14.14
CA CYS A 146 8.47 -0.87 13.22
C CYS A 146 7.45 -1.78 12.52
N GLY A 147 6.53 -2.39 13.29
CA GLY A 147 5.46 -3.23 12.74
C GLY A 147 4.57 -2.50 11.73
N VAL A 148 4.17 -1.25 12.03
CA VAL A 148 3.38 -0.43 11.10
C VAL A 148 4.20 -0.10 9.85
N THR A 149 5.48 0.26 10.00
CA THR A 149 6.35 0.58 8.86
C THR A 149 6.54 -0.63 7.94
N MET A 150 6.79 -1.82 8.51
CA MET A 150 6.89 -3.06 7.73
C MET A 150 5.57 -3.39 7.04
N SER A 151 4.45 -3.22 7.75
CA SER A 151 3.12 -3.41 7.18
C SER A 151 2.89 -2.44 6.01
N TYR A 152 3.29 -1.17 6.15
CA TYR A 152 3.20 -0.17 5.10
C TYR A 152 4.06 -0.51 3.86
N ILE A 153 5.18 -1.20 4.03
CA ILE A 153 6.02 -1.64 2.91
C ILE A 153 5.38 -2.83 2.16
N PHE A 154 4.96 -3.86 2.90
CA PHE A 154 4.54 -5.12 2.27
C PHE A 154 3.05 -5.20 1.94
N ILE A 155 2.17 -4.67 2.79
CA ILE A 155 0.71 -4.82 2.58
C ILE A 155 0.25 -4.15 1.28
N PRO A 156 0.66 -2.93 0.90
CA PRO A 156 0.20 -2.34 -0.35
C PRO A 156 0.66 -3.13 -1.58
N ALA A 157 1.85 -3.72 -1.56
CA ALA A 157 2.32 -4.61 -2.62
C ALA A 157 1.43 -5.87 -2.72
N ILE A 158 1.14 -6.51 -1.58
CA ILE A 158 0.25 -7.68 -1.49
C ILE A 158 -1.14 -7.33 -2.03
N VAL A 159 -1.70 -6.18 -1.63
CA VAL A 159 -2.99 -5.69 -2.14
C VAL A 159 -2.95 -5.53 -3.65
N GLY A 160 -1.90 -4.91 -4.20
CA GLY A 160 -1.74 -4.76 -5.65
C GLY A 160 -1.77 -6.12 -6.37
N PHE A 161 -1.08 -7.14 -5.84
CA PHE A 161 -1.12 -8.48 -6.43
C PHE A 161 -2.51 -9.10 -6.38
N PHE A 162 -3.22 -8.98 -5.26
CA PHE A 162 -4.58 -9.49 -5.15
C PHE A 162 -5.55 -8.78 -6.10
N VAL A 163 -5.39 -7.47 -6.32
CA VAL A 163 -6.18 -6.73 -7.32
C VAL A 163 -5.90 -7.25 -8.73
N ILE A 164 -4.63 -7.49 -9.09
CA ILE A 164 -4.29 -8.06 -10.40
C ILE A 164 -4.92 -9.45 -10.59
N ILE A 165 -4.86 -10.30 -9.57
CA ILE A 165 -5.48 -11.63 -9.60
C ILE A 165 -7.00 -11.51 -9.78
N GLU A 166 -7.67 -10.62 -9.04
CA GLU A 166 -9.12 -10.42 -9.17
C GLU A 166 -9.51 -9.90 -10.57
N VAL A 167 -8.74 -8.95 -11.11
CA VAL A 167 -8.95 -8.43 -12.46
C VAL A 167 -8.74 -9.53 -13.51
N ALA A 168 -7.70 -10.36 -13.38
CA ALA A 168 -7.48 -11.49 -14.28
C ALA A 168 -8.64 -12.49 -14.22
N VAL A 169 -9.04 -12.91 -13.01
CA VAL A 169 -10.17 -13.84 -12.80
C VAL A 169 -11.47 -13.29 -13.38
N THR A 170 -11.74 -12.00 -13.23
CA THR A 170 -12.95 -11.36 -13.76
C THR A 170 -12.93 -11.18 -15.27
N LEU A 171 -11.76 -10.97 -15.88
CA LEU A 171 -11.62 -10.93 -17.34
C LEU A 171 -11.81 -12.31 -17.98
N PHE A 172 -11.21 -13.36 -17.40
CA PHE A 172 -11.32 -14.73 -17.93
C PHE A 172 -12.70 -15.37 -17.74
N ARG A 173 -13.44 -15.01 -16.67
CA ARG A 173 -14.79 -15.55 -16.42
C ARG A 173 -15.93 -14.86 -17.19
N GLY A 174 -15.63 -13.87 -18.05
CA GLY A 174 -16.62 -13.20 -18.90
C GLY A 174 -17.61 -12.28 -18.17
N PRO A 175 -18.41 -11.47 -18.88
CA PRO A 175 -19.42 -10.62 -18.27
C PRO A 175 -20.54 -11.45 -17.66
N LEU A 176 -20.63 -11.45 -16.32
CA LEU A 176 -21.64 -12.16 -15.54
C LEU A 176 -23.02 -11.49 -15.49
N HIS A 177 -23.21 -10.40 -16.21
CA HIS A 177 -24.57 -9.95 -16.48
C HIS A 177 -25.03 -10.74 -17.70
N PRO A 178 -26.06 -11.60 -17.58
CA PRO A 178 -26.73 -12.06 -18.79
C PRO A 178 -27.06 -10.79 -19.57
N ALA A 179 -26.63 -10.73 -20.83
CA ALA A 179 -27.16 -9.76 -21.75
C ALA A 179 -28.67 -9.88 -21.59
N LYS A 180 -29.30 -8.83 -21.05
CA LYS A 180 -30.74 -8.77 -20.89
C LYS A 180 -31.26 -9.15 -22.27
N ALA A 181 -31.87 -10.33 -22.39
CA ALA A 181 -32.34 -10.82 -23.68
C ALA A 181 -33.16 -9.67 -24.27
N ALA A 182 -32.67 -9.10 -25.37
CA ALA A 182 -33.43 -8.17 -26.14
C ALA A 182 -34.56 -9.00 -26.74
N THR A 183 -35.63 -9.16 -25.96
CA THR A 183 -36.94 -9.54 -26.47
C THR A 183 -37.38 -8.39 -27.36
N PHE A 184 -37.04 -8.49 -28.65
CA PHE A 184 -37.81 -7.91 -29.73
C PHE A 184 -38.89 -8.92 -30.12
#